data_AF-A0A949CPK9-F1
#
_entry.id   AF-A0A949CPK9-F1
#
_cell.length_a   1.000
_cell.length_b   1.000
_cell.length_c   1.000
_cell.angle_alpha   90.00
_cell.angle_beta   90.00
_cell.angle_gamma   90.00
#
_symmetry.space_group_name_H-M   'P 1'
#
loop_
_entity.id
_entity.type
_entity.pdbx_description
1 polymer ?
#
loop_
_entity_poly.entity_id
_entity_poly.type
_entity_poly.pdbx_seq_one_letter_code
_entity_poly.pdbx_strand_id
1 'polypeptide(L)'
;MDIVLIQRNGKSLSTDGAKPVWLACLIEEMPPLAEIWLLYQQRFAIDHWNRFAKQRLHWTLPKLSTPQQGQRWSDLMPLLTWQL
;
A
#
# COMPACT_ATOMS: atom_id res chain seq x y z
N MET A 1 -14.76 16.46 7.31
CA MET A 1 -14.34 15.47 6.29
C MET A 1 -13.86 16.25 5.12
N ASP A 2 -12.55 16.25 4.92
CA ASP A 2 -11.89 17.13 3.96
C ASP A 2 -11.48 16.34 2.73
N ILE A 3 -11.58 16.98 1.56
CA ILE A 3 -11.29 16.36 0.28
C ILE A 3 -10.25 17.20 -0.44
N VAL A 4 -9.20 16.54 -0.91
CA VAL A 4 -8.08 17.16 -1.62
C VAL A 4 -8.00 16.61 -3.04
N LEU A 5 -7.94 17.51 -4.02
CA LEU A 5 -7.66 17.18 -5.42
C LEU A 5 -6.16 17.29 -5.68
N ILE A 6 -5.56 16.21 -6.17
CA ILE A 6 -4.17 16.19 -6.61
C ILE A 6 -4.13 16.05 -8.13
N GLN A 7 -3.47 17.03 -8.76
CA GLN A 7 -3.25 17.08 -10.19
C GLN A 7 -1.76 17.20 -10.47
N ARG A 8 -1.28 16.37 -11.39
CA ARG A 8 0.09 16.47 -11.87
C ARG A 8 0.17 17.57 -12.92
N ASN A 9 1.08 18.51 -12.74
CA ASN A 9 1.33 19.56 -13.73
C ASN A 9 2.55 19.16 -14.57
N GLY A 10 2.35 18.88 -15.86
CA GLY A 10 3.43 18.47 -16.77
C GLY A 10 3.02 18.47 -18.23
N LYS A 11 3.86 19.05 -19.09
CA LYS A 11 3.59 19.20 -20.54
C LYS A 11 3.66 17.90 -21.35
N SER A 12 4.14 16.80 -20.75
CA SER A 12 4.40 15.52 -21.43
C SER A 12 3.77 14.31 -20.72
N LEU A 13 2.69 14.52 -19.97
CA LEU A 13 1.95 13.41 -19.38
C LEU A 13 1.00 12.82 -20.42
N SER A 14 0.98 11.49 -20.54
CA SER A 14 -0.10 10.81 -21.27
C SER A 14 -1.44 11.14 -20.61
N THR A 15 -2.54 11.07 -21.36
CA THR A 15 -3.89 11.34 -20.85
C THR A 15 -4.22 10.51 -19.61
N ASP A 16 -3.67 9.29 -19.51
CA ASP A 16 -3.81 8.42 -18.34
C ASP A 16 -2.89 8.85 -17.17
N GLY A 17 -1.66 9.26 -17.46
CA GLY A 17 -0.70 9.76 -16.47
C GLY A 17 -1.03 11.13 -15.88
N ALA A 18 -1.96 11.86 -16.49
CA ALA A 18 -2.46 13.16 -16.05
C ALA A 18 -3.80 13.12 -15.29
N LYS A 19 -4.39 11.93 -15.08
CA LYS A 19 -5.69 11.82 -14.41
C LYS A 19 -5.64 12.39 -12.98
N PRO A 20 -6.57 13.29 -12.60
CA PRO A 20 -6.66 13.78 -11.24
C PRO A 20 -6.97 12.65 -10.26
N VAL A 21 -6.40 12.76 -9.05
CA VAL A 21 -6.70 11.87 -7.94
C VAL A 21 -7.38 12.66 -6.83
N TRP A 22 -8.48 12.12 -6.31
CA TRP A 22 -9.19 12.67 -5.17
C TRP A 22 -8.82 11.90 -3.91
N LEU A 23 -8.40 12.59 -2.87
CA LEU A 23 -8.12 12.02 -1.55
C LEU A 23 -9.12 12.54 -0.54
N ALA A 24 -9.79 11.64 0.18
CA ALA A 24 -10.63 11.98 1.31
C ALA A 24 -9.86 11.74 2.61
N CYS A 25 -9.76 12.76 3.45
CA CYS A 25 -9.15 12.69 4.77
C CYS A 25 -10.23 12.33 5.79
N LEU A 26 -10.06 11.18 6.45
CA LEU A 26 -10.99 10.64 7.45
C LEU A 26 -10.50 10.81 8.89
N ILE A 27 -9.32 11.40 9.08
CA ILE A 27 -8.77 11.69 10.41
C ILE A 27 -9.26 13.06 10.90
N GLU A 28 -9.20 13.27 12.22
CA GLU A 28 -9.75 14.46 12.89
C GLU A 28 -9.08 15.76 12.40
N GLU A 29 -7.77 15.74 12.23
CA GLU A 29 -6.99 16.89 11.76
C GLU A 29 -6.29 16.57 10.44
N MET A 30 -6.52 17.41 9.43
CA MET A 30 -5.88 17.26 8.14
C MET A 30 -4.40 17.70 8.23
N PRO A 31 -3.45 16.85 7.80
CA PRO A 31 -2.04 17.24 7.71
C PRO A 31 -1.83 18.41 6.74
N PRO A 32 -0.70 19.13 6.82
CA PRO A 32 -0.37 20.16 5.85
C PRO A 32 -0.45 19.64 4.40
N LEU A 33 -1.02 20.44 3.47
CA LEU A 33 -1.22 20.01 2.07
C LEU A 33 0.06 19.51 1.39
N ALA A 34 1.21 20.10 1.73
CA ALA A 34 2.52 19.70 1.22
C ALA A 34 2.93 18.27 1.64
N GLU A 35 2.42 17.79 2.77
CA GLU A 35 2.74 16.47 3.35
C GLU A 35 1.74 15.40 2.96
N ILE A 36 0.48 15.76 2.65
CA ILE A 36 -0.59 14.81 2.32
C ILE A 36 -0.17 13.85 1.21
N TRP A 37 0.48 14.34 0.16
CA TRP A 37 0.95 13.47 -0.93
C TRP A 37 2.00 12.46 -0.46
N LEU A 38 2.98 12.91 0.33
CA LEU A 38 4.04 12.05 0.87
C LEU A 38 3.46 10.99 1.81
N LEU A 39 2.52 11.37 2.67
CA LEU A 39 1.80 10.45 3.55
C LEU A 39 0.99 9.44 2.74
N TYR A 40 0.28 9.89 1.71
CA TYR A 40 -0.50 9.00 0.85
C TYR A 40 0.37 7.98 0.10
N GLN A 41 1.59 8.37 -0.30
CA GLN A 41 2.52 7.44 -0.95
C GLN A 41 2.93 6.27 -0.04
N GLN A 42 2.88 6.43 1.29
CA GLN A 42 3.20 5.33 2.21
C GLN A 42 2.23 4.15 2.10
N ARG A 43 1.00 4.35 1.58
CA ARG A 43 0.06 3.25 1.34
C ARG A 43 0.66 2.15 0.44
N PHE A 44 1.52 2.52 -0.51
CA PHE A 44 2.11 1.57 -1.44
C PHE A 44 3.12 0.64 -0.77
N ALA A 45 3.61 0.96 0.43
CA ALA A 45 4.44 0.05 1.22
C ALA A 45 3.72 -1.27 1.50
N ILE A 46 2.40 -1.24 1.74
CA ILE A 46 1.58 -2.44 1.97
C ILE A 46 1.49 -3.29 0.70
N ASP A 47 1.23 -2.66 -0.46
CA ASP A 47 1.16 -3.37 -1.74
C ASP A 47 2.50 -4.00 -2.12
N HIS A 48 3.60 -3.27 -1.90
CA HIS A 48 4.94 -3.76 -2.14
C HIS A 48 5.30 -4.90 -1.17
N TRP A 49 4.95 -4.77 0.11
CA TRP A 49 5.15 -5.84 1.08
C TRP A 49 4.35 -7.10 0.72
N ASN A 50 3.08 -6.95 0.32
CA ASN A 50 2.26 -8.06 -0.15
C ASN A 50 2.88 -8.79 -1.36
N ARG A 51 3.42 -8.03 -2.34
CA ARG A 51 4.13 -8.61 -3.48
C ARG A 51 5.38 -9.36 -3.01
N PHE A 52 6.17 -8.77 -2.13
CA PHE A 52 7.37 -9.38 -1.55
C PHE A 52 7.04 -10.67 -0.79
N ALA A 53 6.05 -10.65 0.10
CA ALA A 53 5.64 -11.80 0.88
C ALA A 53 5.18 -12.96 -0.02
N LYS A 54 4.39 -12.68 -1.07
CA LYS A 54 3.94 -13.70 -2.02
C LYS A 54 5.09 -14.27 -2.86
N GLN A 55 5.96 -13.41 -3.39
CA GLN A 55 6.98 -13.81 -4.36
C GLN A 55 8.25 -14.38 -3.71
N ARG A 56 8.70 -13.77 -2.61
CA ARG A 56 10.00 -14.05 -1.99
C ARG A 56 9.91 -14.86 -0.71
N LEU A 57 8.88 -14.61 0.10
CA LEU A 57 8.60 -15.39 1.32
C LEU A 57 7.65 -16.57 1.05
N HIS A 58 7.21 -16.73 -0.21
CA HIS A 58 6.35 -17.82 -0.62
C HIS A 58 5.03 -17.89 0.15
N TRP A 59 4.48 -16.76 0.59
CA TRP A 59 3.29 -16.71 1.45
C TRP A 59 2.12 -17.57 0.93
N THR A 60 1.89 -17.59 -0.39
CA THR A 60 0.77 -18.33 -1.00
C THR A 60 1.15 -19.67 -1.63
N LEU A 61 2.41 -20.12 -1.52
CA LEU A 61 2.89 -21.34 -2.17
C LEU A 61 2.59 -22.62 -1.36
N PRO A 62 2.71 -22.65 -0.02
CA PRO A 62 2.42 -23.86 0.76
C PRO A 62 0.99 -24.34 0.59
N LYS A 63 0.84 -25.64 0.34
CA LYS A 63 -0.46 -26.32 0.31
C LYS A 63 -0.77 -26.87 1.70
N LEU A 64 -1.35 -26.04 2.54
CA LEU A 64 -1.70 -26.37 3.92
C LEU A 64 -3.09 -27.02 3.97
N SER A 65 -3.26 -27.99 4.86
CA SER A 65 -4.46 -28.85 4.88
C SER A 65 -5.61 -28.25 5.68
N THR A 66 -5.34 -27.28 6.57
CA THR A 66 -6.37 -26.63 7.41
C THR A 66 -6.25 -25.10 7.41
N PRO A 67 -7.36 -24.37 7.61
CA PRO A 67 -7.33 -22.92 7.76
C PRO A 67 -6.43 -22.45 8.91
N GLN A 68 -6.38 -23.20 10.03
CA GLN A 68 -5.53 -22.88 11.17
C GLN A 68 -4.04 -22.95 10.82
N GLN A 69 -3.64 -23.92 9.99
CA GLN A 69 -2.26 -23.98 9.48
C GLN A 69 -1.97 -22.76 8.59
N GLY A 70 -2.91 -22.38 7.71
CA GLY A 70 -2.80 -21.18 6.87
C GLY A 70 -2.66 -19.88 7.67
N GLN A 71 -3.42 -19.75 8.75
CA GLN A 71 -3.32 -18.61 9.66
C GLN A 71 -1.94 -18.57 10.31
N ARG A 72 -1.50 -19.69 10.91
CA ARG A 72 -0.17 -19.79 11.54
C ARG A 72 0.97 -19.47 10.56
N TRP A 73 0.86 -19.94 9.32
CA TRP A 73 1.83 -19.60 8.27
C TRP A 73 1.82 -18.10 7.94
N SER A 74 0.63 -17.48 7.88
CA SER A 74 0.49 -16.04 7.63
C SER A 74 1.05 -15.20 8.78
N ASP A 75 0.88 -15.65 10.03
CA ASP A 75 1.41 -15.01 11.22
C ASP A 75 2.95 -14.94 11.21
N LEU A 76 3.62 -15.86 10.50
CA LEU A 76 5.07 -15.85 10.34
C LEU A 76 5.56 -14.81 9.32
N MET A 77 4.73 -14.34 8.38
CA MET A 77 5.18 -13.46 7.30
C MET A 77 5.82 -12.16 7.80
N PRO A 78 5.23 -11.43 8.78
CA PRO A 78 5.88 -10.27 9.35
C PRO A 78 7.22 -10.63 10.00
N LEU A 79 7.28 -11.71 10.78
CA LEU A 79 8.52 -12.12 11.47
C LEU A 79 9.65 -12.44 10.49
N LEU A 80 9.36 -13.15 9.41
CA LEU A 80 10.33 -13.49 8.36
C LEU A 80 10.78 -12.25 7.58
N THR A 81 9.91 -11.26 7.41
CA THR A 81 10.27 -10.00 6.75
C THR A 81 11.37 -9.25 7.49
N TRP A 82 11.41 -9.35 8.83
CA TRP A 82 12.36 -8.61 9.67
C TRP A 82 13.76 -9.27 9.75
N GLN A 83 13.93 -10.45 9.16
CA GLN A 83 15.19 -11.21 9.17
C GLN A 83 16.00 -11.07 7.87
N LEU A 84 15.55 -10.22 6.93
CA LEU A 84 16.12 -10.03 5.60
C LEU A 84 16.59 -8.58 5.41
#